data_AF-A0A4Q0AFY9-F1
#
_entry.id   AF-A0A4Q0AFY9-F1
#
_cell.length_a   1.000
_cell.length_b   1.000
_cell.length_c   1.000
_cell.angle_alpha   90.00
_cell.angle_beta   90.00
_cell.angle_gamma   90.00
#
_symmetry.space_group_name_H-M   'P 1'
#
loop_
_entity.id
_entity.type
_entity.pdbx_description
1 polymer ?
#
loop_
_entity_poly.entity_id
_entity_poly.type
_entity_poly.pdbx_seq_one_letter_code
_entity_poly.pdbx_strand_id
1 'polypeptide(L)'
;MNQDYKARIGALIHHSRLQRGMTQQQLARALSTSQSAITRIEKGGQNISLEMLARISDVLASEIVTLNQAGTLNFRVNGGKPLSGALEVKTSKNAAVGALCASLLNRGTTVLKRMPKIEEVYRLLEVLQSIGVQAKRLNDRGDLQIKPPRRFNLSGINHEAARKTRSVIMLMGPLMHLSRQFNLPYAGGCKLGERTVRPHLFALEEFGLQVTTRGGWYECSSKPKAPGKIVMYESSDTASENALMAAALTPGKTEI
;
A
#
# COMPACT_ATOMS: atom_id res chain seq x y z
N MET A 1 26.58 17.82 30.38
CA MET A 1 25.43 17.35 29.54
C MET A 1 24.91 18.41 28.58
N ASN A 2 24.72 19.68 28.98
CA ASN A 2 24.10 20.71 28.11
C ASN A 2 24.99 21.27 26.95
N GLN A 3 26.30 21.08 26.95
CA GLN A 3 27.15 21.52 25.84
C GLN A 3 27.16 20.52 24.66
N ASP A 4 26.99 19.23 24.94
CA ASP A 4 27.13 18.15 23.96
C ASP A 4 25.98 18.18 22.92
N TYR A 5 24.73 18.42 23.35
CA TYR A 5 23.60 18.47 22.41
C TYR A 5 23.65 19.67 21.47
N LYS A 6 24.12 20.85 21.94
CA LYS A 6 24.23 22.06 21.11
C LYS A 6 25.28 21.88 20.02
N ALA A 7 26.42 21.25 20.34
CA ALA A 7 27.45 20.93 19.36
C ALA A 7 26.92 19.96 18.30
N ARG A 8 26.14 18.94 18.69
CA ARG A 8 25.51 17.99 17.75
C ARG A 8 24.49 18.65 16.81
N ILE A 9 23.65 19.53 17.34
CA ILE A 9 22.69 20.30 16.53
C ILE A 9 23.42 21.25 15.58
N GLY A 10 24.46 21.94 16.06
CA GLY A 10 25.30 22.80 15.25
C GLY A 10 25.97 22.06 14.09
N ALA A 11 26.52 20.87 14.35
CA ALA A 11 27.13 20.01 13.34
C ALA A 11 26.10 19.51 12.30
N LEU A 12 24.88 19.17 12.72
CA LEU A 12 23.78 18.81 11.81
C LEU A 12 23.41 19.98 10.89
N ILE A 13 23.19 21.16 11.45
CA ILE A 13 22.87 22.38 10.68
C ILE A 13 23.98 22.69 9.67
N HIS A 14 25.23 22.58 10.10
CA HIS A 14 26.39 22.78 9.23
C HIS A 14 26.40 21.79 8.06
N HIS A 15 26.22 20.49 8.34
CA HIS A 15 26.23 19.45 7.31
C HIS A 15 25.07 19.62 6.32
N SER A 16 23.85 19.85 6.81
CA SER A 16 22.67 20.07 5.97
C SER A 16 22.79 21.33 5.09
N ARG A 17 23.38 22.40 5.62
CA ARG A 17 23.67 23.61 4.84
C ARG A 17 24.65 23.33 3.69
N LEU A 18 25.71 22.55 3.94
CA LEU A 18 26.67 22.17 2.92
C LEU A 18 26.04 21.27 1.84
N GLN A 19 25.21 20.29 2.22
CA GLN A 19 24.48 19.46 1.26
C GLN A 19 23.55 20.28 0.34
N ARG A 20 22.98 21.37 0.87
CA ARG A 20 22.19 22.35 0.13
C ARG A 20 23.00 23.31 -0.74
N GLY A 21 24.34 23.24 -0.69
CA GLY A 21 25.22 24.17 -1.41
C GLY A 21 25.13 25.62 -0.93
N MET A 22 24.61 25.87 0.28
CA MET A 22 24.40 27.22 0.79
C MET A 22 25.61 27.73 1.59
N THR A 23 25.97 29.00 1.42
CA THR A 23 26.92 29.68 2.31
C THR A 23 26.24 30.08 3.62
N GLN A 24 27.02 30.33 4.69
CA GLN A 24 26.47 30.82 5.96
C GLN A 24 25.74 32.17 5.78
N GLN A 25 26.19 33.01 4.85
CA GLN A 25 25.55 34.29 4.54
C GLN A 25 24.21 34.10 3.83
N GLN A 26 24.10 33.12 2.93
CA GLN A 26 22.84 32.78 2.26
C GLN A 26 21.81 32.22 3.25
N LEU A 27 22.24 31.32 4.15
CA LEU A 27 21.37 30.81 5.21
C LEU A 27 20.93 31.92 6.16
N ALA A 28 21.85 32.82 6.53
CA ALA A 28 21.55 33.97 7.38
C ALA A 28 20.50 34.90 6.75
N ARG A 29 20.62 35.20 5.46
CA ARG A 29 19.64 36.00 4.70
C ARG A 29 18.27 35.33 4.67
N ALA A 30 18.22 34.01 4.41
CA ALA A 30 16.97 33.26 4.35
C ALA A 30 16.23 33.19 5.71
N LEU A 31 16.98 33.28 6.82
CA LEU A 31 16.44 33.24 8.18
C LEU A 31 16.28 34.64 8.81
N SER A 32 16.50 35.71 8.03
CA SER A 32 16.49 37.09 8.52
C SER A 32 17.37 37.28 9.77
N THR A 33 18.56 36.70 9.76
CA THR A 33 19.54 36.77 10.86
C THR A 33 20.95 37.14 10.36
N SER A 34 21.92 37.24 11.27
CA SER A 34 23.30 37.57 10.93
C SER A 34 24.15 36.32 10.63
N GLN A 35 25.15 36.45 9.75
CA GLN A 35 26.11 35.38 9.48
C GLN A 35 26.87 34.93 10.74
N SER A 36 27.17 35.88 11.65
CA SER A 36 27.81 35.60 12.92
C SER A 36 26.91 34.76 13.85
N ALA A 37 25.59 34.97 13.81
CA ALA A 37 24.63 34.11 14.52
C ALA A 37 24.64 32.68 13.96
N ILE A 38 24.63 32.50 12.63
CA ILE A 38 24.75 31.16 12.00
C ILE A 38 26.07 30.48 12.38
N THR A 39 27.17 31.23 12.40
CA THR A 39 28.49 30.70 12.79
C THR A 39 28.50 30.22 14.25
N ARG A 40 27.88 30.98 15.17
CA ARG A 40 27.76 30.56 16.58
C ARG A 40 26.83 29.36 16.75
N ILE A 41 25.75 29.29 15.97
CA ILE A 41 24.82 28.17 15.92
C ILE A 41 25.53 26.89 15.49
N GLU A 42 26.28 26.93 14.38
CA GLU A 42 27.03 25.77 13.87
C GLU A 42 28.13 25.30 14.82
N LYS A 43 28.73 26.22 15.59
CA LYS A 43 29.71 25.90 16.65
C LYS A 43 29.07 25.45 17.98
N GLY A 44 27.74 25.39 18.08
CA GLY A 44 27.03 25.03 19.31
C GLY A 44 27.15 26.07 20.44
N GLY A 45 27.59 27.29 20.13
CA GLY A 45 27.84 28.37 21.09
C GLY A 45 26.63 29.24 21.43
N GLN A 46 25.44 28.92 20.90
CA GLN A 46 24.23 29.71 21.07
C GLN A 46 23.03 28.84 21.44
N ASN A 47 22.16 29.34 22.32
CA ASN A 47 20.84 28.74 22.58
C ASN A 47 19.92 29.06 21.41
N ILE A 48 19.28 28.03 20.85
CA ILE A 48 18.39 28.14 19.69
C ILE A 48 16.98 27.82 20.15
N SER A 49 16.02 28.68 19.84
CA SER A 49 14.60 28.39 20.11
C SER A 49 14.11 27.28 19.18
N LEU A 50 13.07 26.55 19.59
CA LEU A 50 12.41 25.54 18.75
C LEU A 50 11.88 26.16 17.44
N GLU A 51 11.38 27.39 17.50
CA GLU A 51 10.90 28.13 16.33
C GLU A 51 12.02 28.47 15.34
N MET A 52 13.22 28.81 15.84
CA MET A 52 14.38 29.03 14.99
C MET A 52 14.88 27.71 14.41
N LEU A 53 14.86 26.61 15.17
CA LEU A 53 15.20 25.28 14.66
C LEU A 53 14.23 24.82 13.56
N ALA A 54 12.93 25.04 13.72
CA ALA A 54 11.92 24.73 12.70
C ALA A 54 12.18 25.52 11.40
N ARG A 55 12.42 26.83 11.50
CA ARG A 55 12.76 27.67 10.34
C ARG A 55 14.04 27.22 9.64
N ILE A 56 15.07 26.84 10.41
CA ILE A 56 16.31 26.27 9.84
C ILE A 56 16.00 24.93 9.14
N SER A 57 15.16 24.08 9.74
CA SER A 57 14.69 22.82 9.17
C SER A 57 14.05 23.03 7.81
N ASP A 58 13.16 24.03 7.69
CA ASP A 58 12.44 24.36 6.45
C ASP A 58 13.39 24.91 5.37
N VAL A 59 14.23 25.89 5.72
CA VAL A 59 15.18 26.51 4.76
C VAL A 59 16.18 25.48 4.24
N LEU A 60 16.60 24.55 5.09
CA LEU A 60 17.52 23.48 4.70
C LEU A 60 16.81 22.22 4.17
N ALA A 61 15.46 22.20 4.15
CA ALA A 61 14.59 21.02 4.08
C ALA A 61 15.29 19.73 4.51
N SER A 62 15.78 19.83 5.74
CA SER A 62 16.46 18.79 6.47
C SER A 62 15.67 18.63 7.75
N GLU A 63 15.30 17.40 8.12
CA GLU A 63 14.58 17.12 9.37
C GLU A 63 15.54 17.22 10.57
N ILE A 64 15.86 18.44 10.99
CA ILE A 64 16.78 18.71 12.11
C ILE A 64 16.05 18.54 13.45
N VAL A 65 14.76 18.88 13.47
CA VAL A 65 13.85 18.61 14.58
C VAL A 65 12.57 18.02 14.01
N THR A 66 12.33 16.74 14.26
CA THR A 66 11.02 16.12 14.05
C THR A 66 10.21 16.32 15.32
N LEU A 67 9.23 17.23 15.29
CA LEU A 67 8.18 17.24 16.32
C LEU A 67 7.32 16.01 16.07
N ASN A 68 7.61 14.91 16.78
CA ASN A 68 6.83 13.69 16.67
C ASN A 68 5.35 14.02 16.90
N GLN A 69 4.55 13.83 15.85
CA GLN A 69 3.14 13.52 16.08
C GLN A 69 3.10 12.22 16.90
N ALA A 70 2.33 12.21 17.98
CA ALA A 70 2.15 11.03 18.80
C ALA A 70 1.77 9.84 17.90
N GLY A 71 2.55 8.74 17.97
CA GLY A 71 2.30 7.51 17.21
C GLY A 71 3.28 7.16 16.09
N THR A 72 4.39 7.91 15.89
CA THR A 72 5.42 7.56 14.89
C THR A 72 6.56 6.74 15.50
N LEU A 73 6.86 5.57 14.90
CA LEU A 73 7.95 4.67 15.30
C LEU A 73 9.17 4.91 14.40
N ASN A 74 10.31 5.27 15.01
CA ASN A 74 11.56 5.52 14.30
C ASN A 74 12.57 4.40 14.56
N PHE A 75 13.31 3.98 13.52
CA PHE A 75 14.43 3.04 13.65
C PHE A 75 15.77 3.79 13.63
N ARG A 76 16.66 3.52 14.60
CA ARG A 76 18.05 3.97 14.57
C ARG A 76 18.95 2.81 14.17
N VAL A 77 19.67 2.95 13.06
CA VAL A 77 20.64 1.97 12.60
C VAL A 77 22.06 2.44 12.97
N ASN A 78 22.79 1.62 13.72
CA ASN A 78 24.20 1.84 14.01
C ASN A 78 25.04 1.05 12.99
N GLY A 79 25.61 1.73 12.01
CA GLY A 79 26.37 1.13 10.92
C GLY A 79 27.75 0.56 11.33
N GLY A 80 28.51 0.09 10.33
CA GLY A 80 29.90 -0.38 10.50
C GLY A 80 30.05 -1.87 10.80
N LYS A 81 28.97 -2.66 10.77
CA LYS A 81 29.00 -4.11 11.01
C LYS A 81 28.61 -4.89 9.75
N PRO A 82 29.45 -5.79 9.22
CA PRO A 82 29.05 -6.70 8.15
C PRO A 82 27.99 -7.69 8.65
N LEU A 83 26.99 -7.99 7.82
CA LEU A 83 25.95 -8.97 8.12
C LEU A 83 26.38 -10.35 7.63
N SER A 84 26.27 -11.37 8.49
CA SER A 84 26.46 -12.78 8.12
C SER A 84 25.46 -13.66 8.88
N GLY A 85 24.99 -14.74 8.25
CA GLY A 85 24.00 -15.66 8.83
C GLY A 85 22.94 -16.12 7.83
N ALA A 86 21.88 -16.75 8.34
CA ALA A 86 20.72 -17.19 7.57
C ALA A 86 19.44 -16.58 8.14
N LEU A 87 18.45 -16.35 7.28
CA LEU A 87 17.13 -15.82 7.64
C LEU A 87 16.05 -16.67 6.97
N GLU A 88 15.03 -17.05 7.73
CA GLU A 88 13.81 -17.61 7.15
C GLU A 88 13.00 -16.49 6.47
N VAL A 89 12.74 -16.66 5.17
CA VAL A 89 11.94 -15.70 4.39
C VAL A 89 10.45 -15.87 4.68
N LYS A 90 9.75 -14.75 4.84
CA LYS A 90 8.29 -14.76 4.99
C LYS A 90 7.61 -15.14 3.67
N THR A 91 6.38 -15.64 3.77
CA THR A 91 5.56 -15.98 2.60
C THR A 91 5.25 -14.75 1.75
N SER A 92 5.16 -14.97 0.43
CA SER A 92 4.91 -13.91 -0.55
C SER A 92 3.55 -13.25 -0.33
N LYS A 93 3.55 -11.92 -0.15
CA LYS A 93 2.33 -11.11 -0.07
C LYS A 93 1.47 -11.25 -1.32
N ASN A 94 2.07 -11.11 -2.50
CA ASN A 94 1.30 -11.02 -3.76
C ASN A 94 0.61 -12.35 -4.07
N ALA A 95 1.35 -13.46 -3.93
CA ALA A 95 0.78 -14.80 -4.10
C ALA A 95 -0.34 -15.10 -3.09
N ALA A 96 -0.16 -14.67 -1.84
CA ALA A 96 -1.18 -14.80 -0.79
C ALA A 96 -2.47 -14.04 -1.14
N VAL A 97 -2.35 -12.80 -1.62
CA VAL A 97 -3.48 -11.97 -2.03
C VAL A 97 -4.22 -12.58 -3.22
N GLY A 98 -3.51 -13.00 -4.27
CA GLY A 98 -4.12 -13.66 -5.41
C GLY A 98 -4.85 -14.95 -5.05
N ALA A 99 -4.22 -15.81 -4.24
CA ALA A 99 -4.85 -17.03 -3.75
C ALA A 99 -6.08 -16.77 -2.87
N LEU A 100 -6.06 -15.70 -2.06
CA LEU A 100 -7.19 -15.28 -1.25
C LEU A 100 -8.38 -14.85 -2.12
N CYS A 101 -8.15 -14.04 -3.16
CA CYS A 101 -9.20 -13.65 -4.10
C CYS A 101 -9.76 -14.87 -4.87
N ALA A 102 -8.87 -15.74 -5.38
CA ALA A 102 -9.24 -16.94 -6.13
C ALA A 102 -10.03 -17.95 -5.29
N SER A 103 -9.91 -17.91 -3.96
CA SER A 103 -10.67 -18.79 -3.05
C SER A 103 -12.19 -18.67 -3.21
N LEU A 104 -12.68 -17.52 -3.73
CA LEU A 104 -14.09 -17.29 -4.01
C LEU A 104 -14.65 -18.09 -5.21
N LEU A 105 -13.77 -18.60 -6.09
CA LEU A 105 -14.18 -19.44 -7.21
C LEU A 105 -14.65 -20.82 -6.73
N ASN A 106 -14.11 -21.29 -5.60
CA ASN A 106 -14.49 -22.56 -5.00
C ASN A 106 -15.73 -22.38 -4.10
N ARG A 107 -16.80 -23.15 -4.33
CA ARG A 107 -17.98 -23.17 -3.44
C ARG A 107 -17.81 -24.02 -2.18
N GLY A 108 -16.77 -24.87 -2.15
CA GLY A 108 -16.39 -25.70 -1.02
C GLY A 108 -15.54 -24.98 0.02
N THR A 109 -14.80 -25.75 0.82
CA THR A 109 -13.83 -25.20 1.77
C THR A 109 -12.44 -25.15 1.15
N THR A 110 -11.79 -24.00 1.23
CA THR A 110 -10.41 -23.78 0.79
C THR A 110 -9.52 -23.60 2.02
N VAL A 111 -8.35 -24.23 2.05
CA VAL A 111 -7.34 -24.02 3.11
C VAL A 111 -6.06 -23.49 2.48
N LEU A 112 -5.77 -22.21 2.74
CA LEU A 112 -4.52 -21.57 2.32
C LEU A 112 -3.47 -21.73 3.42
N LYS A 113 -2.35 -22.36 3.09
CA LYS A 113 -1.27 -22.65 4.03
C LYS A 113 -0.33 -21.46 4.20
N ARG A 114 0.17 -21.26 5.43
CA ARG A 114 1.21 -20.26 5.76
C ARG A 114 0.87 -18.83 5.29
N MET A 115 -0.37 -18.40 5.47
CA MET A 115 -0.84 -17.10 5.02
C MET A 115 -0.23 -15.95 5.83
N PRO A 116 0.37 -14.93 5.20
CA PRO A 116 1.06 -13.86 5.90
C PRO A 116 0.10 -13.04 6.77
N LYS A 117 0.59 -12.62 7.93
CA LYS A 117 -0.14 -11.81 8.91
C LYS A 117 0.13 -10.32 8.63
N ILE A 118 -0.39 -9.83 7.51
CA ILE A 118 -0.16 -8.46 7.02
C ILE A 118 -1.46 -7.73 6.77
N GLU A 119 -1.40 -6.40 6.83
CA GLU A 119 -2.55 -5.51 6.72
C GLU A 119 -3.41 -5.76 5.47
N GLU A 120 -2.78 -5.93 4.30
CA GLU A 120 -3.49 -6.19 3.04
C GLU A 120 -4.39 -7.43 3.11
N VAL A 121 -3.89 -8.52 3.73
CA VAL A 121 -4.66 -9.76 3.91
C VAL A 121 -5.81 -9.52 4.89
N TYR A 122 -5.58 -8.81 5.99
CA TYR A 122 -6.65 -8.49 6.94
C TYR A 122 -7.77 -7.67 6.31
N ARG A 123 -7.43 -6.64 5.51
CA ARG A 123 -8.44 -5.82 4.82
C ARG A 123 -9.27 -6.62 3.82
N LEU A 124 -8.65 -7.52 3.06
CA LEU A 124 -9.41 -8.43 2.20
C LEU A 124 -10.29 -9.40 3.00
N LEU A 125 -9.82 -9.93 4.13
CA LEU A 125 -10.64 -10.79 4.99
C LEU A 125 -11.85 -10.06 5.55
N GLU A 126 -11.69 -8.81 5.99
CA GLU A 126 -12.81 -7.97 6.45
C GLU A 126 -13.86 -7.79 5.34
N VAL A 127 -13.43 -7.57 4.08
CA VAL A 127 -14.34 -7.48 2.92
C VAL A 127 -15.02 -8.82 2.64
N LEU A 128 -14.29 -9.93 2.66
CA LEU A 128 -14.86 -11.26 2.41
C LEU A 128 -15.87 -11.65 3.51
N GLN A 129 -15.54 -11.38 4.77
CA GLN A 129 -16.41 -11.65 5.90
C GLN A 129 -17.70 -10.84 5.84
N SER A 130 -17.64 -9.58 5.40
CA SER A 130 -18.82 -8.73 5.31
C SER A 130 -19.83 -9.19 4.25
N ILE A 131 -19.38 -9.92 3.23
CA ILE A 131 -20.26 -10.56 2.22
C ILE A 131 -20.67 -11.98 2.59
N GLY A 132 -20.34 -12.44 3.80
CA GLY A 132 -20.77 -13.71 4.39
C GLY A 132 -19.76 -14.86 4.30
N VAL A 133 -18.53 -14.61 3.84
CA VAL A 133 -17.48 -15.65 3.79
C VAL A 133 -16.96 -15.91 5.20
N GLN A 134 -16.95 -17.17 5.60
CA GLN A 134 -16.32 -17.57 6.85
C GLN A 134 -14.82 -17.70 6.63
N ALA A 135 -14.02 -17.00 7.43
CA ALA A 135 -12.57 -17.10 7.42
C ALA A 135 -12.07 -17.38 8.84
N LYS A 136 -11.37 -18.51 9.03
CA LYS A 136 -10.87 -18.97 10.33
C LYS A 136 -9.40 -19.33 10.23
N ARG A 137 -8.58 -18.77 11.12
CA ARG A 137 -7.19 -19.24 11.30
C ARG A 137 -7.20 -20.57 12.03
N LEU A 138 -6.47 -21.54 11.51
CA LEU A 138 -6.44 -22.91 12.04
C LEU A 138 -5.29 -23.14 13.02
N ASN A 139 -4.21 -22.38 12.91
CA ASN A 139 -3.00 -22.54 13.71
C ASN A 139 -2.13 -21.27 13.71
N ASP A 140 -1.10 -21.28 14.57
CA ASP A 140 -0.15 -20.18 14.69
C ASP A 140 0.77 -20.01 13.47
N ARG A 141 0.94 -21.09 12.69
CA ARG A 141 1.70 -21.11 11.42
C ARG A 141 1.03 -20.29 10.30
N GLY A 142 -0.19 -19.81 10.53
CA GLY A 142 -0.90 -18.91 9.62
C GLY A 142 -1.79 -19.61 8.60
N ASP A 143 -2.13 -20.88 8.80
CA ASP A 143 -3.09 -21.56 7.92
C ASP A 143 -4.48 -20.92 8.07
N LEU A 144 -5.11 -20.63 6.93
CA LEU A 144 -6.39 -19.94 6.84
C LEU A 144 -7.40 -20.82 6.12
N GLN A 145 -8.49 -21.17 6.80
CA GLN A 145 -9.65 -21.81 6.22
C GLN A 145 -10.63 -20.74 5.74
N ILE A 146 -11.12 -20.91 4.51
CA ILE A 146 -12.08 -20.03 3.85
C ILE A 146 -13.26 -20.89 3.39
N LYS A 147 -14.47 -20.49 3.78
CA LYS A 147 -15.71 -21.16 3.41
C LYS A 147 -16.73 -20.14 2.93
N PRO A 148 -17.00 -20.06 1.62
CA PRO A 148 -18.04 -19.20 1.09
C PRO A 148 -19.44 -19.58 1.55
N PRO A 149 -20.36 -18.60 1.65
CA PRO A 149 -21.75 -18.87 1.99
C PRO A 149 -22.51 -19.43 0.77
N ARG A 150 -23.68 -20.03 1.02
CA ARG A 150 -24.59 -20.44 -0.07
C ARG A 150 -25.12 -19.24 -0.87
N ARG A 151 -25.35 -18.10 -0.19
CA ARG A 151 -25.78 -16.83 -0.77
C ARG A 151 -24.91 -15.71 -0.23
N PHE A 152 -24.38 -14.90 -1.13
CA PHE A 152 -23.52 -13.76 -0.78
C PHE A 152 -24.35 -12.51 -0.49
N ASN A 153 -23.91 -11.71 0.47
CA ASN A 153 -24.48 -10.39 0.75
C ASN A 153 -23.60 -9.29 0.12
N LEU A 154 -23.66 -9.13 -1.20
CA LEU A 154 -22.76 -8.19 -1.90
C LEU A 154 -23.07 -6.71 -1.62
N SER A 155 -24.29 -6.37 -1.18
CA SER A 155 -24.59 -5.02 -0.70
C SER A 155 -23.94 -4.73 0.67
N GLY A 156 -23.54 -5.77 1.40
CA GLY A 156 -22.84 -5.68 2.68
C GLY A 156 -21.32 -5.56 2.59
N ILE A 157 -20.76 -5.23 1.42
CA ILE A 157 -19.30 -5.04 1.27
C ILE A 157 -18.81 -3.97 2.26
N ASN A 158 -17.79 -4.30 3.07
CA ASN A 158 -17.17 -3.35 3.98
C ASN A 158 -16.35 -2.32 3.19
N HIS A 159 -16.96 -1.16 2.95
CA HIS A 159 -16.36 -0.11 2.13
C HIS A 159 -15.13 0.52 2.78
N GLU A 160 -15.08 0.62 4.11
CA GLU A 160 -13.93 1.18 4.81
C GLU A 160 -12.69 0.29 4.61
N ALA A 161 -12.85 -1.01 4.80
CA ALA A 161 -11.80 -2.00 4.55
C ALA A 161 -11.36 -1.99 3.08
N ALA A 162 -12.33 -2.03 2.15
CA ALA A 162 -12.09 -2.02 0.72
C ALA A 162 -11.33 -0.77 0.23
N ARG A 163 -11.61 0.41 0.78
CA ARG A 163 -10.90 1.65 0.42
C ARG A 163 -9.46 1.67 0.92
N LYS A 164 -9.09 0.85 1.91
CA LYS A 164 -7.73 0.79 2.47
C LYS A 164 -6.78 -0.15 1.72
N THR A 165 -7.28 -0.90 0.72
CA THR A 165 -6.49 -1.87 -0.05
C THR A 165 -6.71 -1.71 -1.55
N ARG A 166 -5.62 -1.59 -2.32
CA ARG A 166 -5.68 -1.58 -3.79
C ARG A 166 -6.09 -2.94 -4.36
N SER A 167 -5.78 -4.01 -3.63
CA SER A 167 -6.03 -5.38 -4.05
C SER A 167 -7.52 -5.73 -4.14
N VAL A 168 -8.42 -4.88 -3.62
CA VAL A 168 -9.87 -5.09 -3.73
C VAL A 168 -10.36 -5.23 -5.18
N ILE A 169 -9.67 -4.61 -6.14
CA ILE A 169 -10.03 -4.71 -7.56
C ILE A 169 -9.93 -6.14 -8.12
N MET A 170 -9.08 -6.97 -7.51
CA MET A 170 -8.95 -8.38 -7.88
C MET A 170 -10.18 -9.21 -7.50
N LEU A 171 -11.10 -8.67 -6.69
CA LEU A 171 -12.37 -9.33 -6.42
C LEU A 171 -13.32 -9.24 -7.62
N MET A 172 -13.11 -8.36 -8.60
CA MET A 172 -13.98 -8.27 -9.78
C MET A 172 -14.05 -9.60 -10.56
N GLY A 173 -12.91 -10.27 -10.77
CA GLY A 173 -12.82 -11.54 -11.49
C GLY A 173 -13.65 -12.67 -10.89
N PRO A 174 -13.58 -12.95 -9.57
CA PRO A 174 -14.49 -13.91 -8.96
C PRO A 174 -15.92 -13.38 -8.79
N LEU A 175 -16.12 -12.11 -8.40
CA LEU A 175 -17.45 -11.57 -8.10
C LEU A 175 -18.38 -11.53 -9.32
N MET A 176 -17.83 -11.36 -10.53
CA MET A 176 -18.63 -11.37 -11.77
C MET A 176 -19.34 -12.71 -12.04
N HIS A 177 -18.88 -13.79 -11.40
CA HIS A 177 -19.51 -15.12 -11.42
C HIS A 177 -20.52 -15.34 -10.27
N LEU A 178 -20.53 -14.46 -9.27
CA LEU A 178 -21.41 -14.55 -8.11
C LEU A 178 -22.68 -13.72 -8.27
N SER A 179 -22.61 -12.60 -9.00
CA SER A 179 -23.75 -11.71 -9.26
C SER A 179 -23.64 -11.01 -10.61
N ARG A 180 -24.80 -10.73 -11.20
CA ARG A 180 -24.91 -9.92 -12.42
C ARG A 180 -24.63 -8.44 -12.17
N GLN A 181 -24.80 -7.96 -10.94
CA GLN A 181 -24.54 -6.57 -10.56
C GLN A 181 -23.86 -6.52 -9.19
N PHE A 182 -22.81 -5.72 -9.06
CA PHE A 182 -22.13 -5.45 -7.80
C PHE A 182 -21.29 -4.17 -7.90
N ASN A 183 -20.99 -3.55 -6.76
CA ASN A 183 -20.22 -2.31 -6.71
C ASN A 183 -18.98 -2.49 -5.84
N LEU A 184 -17.85 -1.93 -6.27
CA LEU A 184 -16.63 -1.84 -5.47
C LEU A 184 -16.21 -0.38 -5.30
N PRO A 185 -15.79 0.06 -4.12
CA PRO A 185 -15.28 1.42 -3.95
C PRO A 185 -13.90 1.55 -4.60
N TYR A 186 -13.53 2.76 -5.00
CA TYR A 186 -12.15 3.06 -5.36
C TYR A 186 -11.25 2.80 -4.17
N ALA A 187 -10.15 2.08 -4.39
CA ALA A 187 -9.08 2.03 -3.43
C ALA A 187 -8.51 3.44 -3.23
N GLY A 188 -8.33 3.83 -1.98
CA GLY A 188 -7.78 5.13 -1.61
C GLY A 188 -6.30 5.28 -1.97
N GLY A 189 -5.93 6.54 -2.20
CA GLY A 189 -4.58 7.11 -2.26
C GLY A 189 -3.38 6.18 -2.33
N CYS A 190 -2.87 5.95 -3.54
CA CYS A 190 -1.46 5.63 -3.75
C CYS A 190 -0.76 6.87 -4.30
N LYS A 191 0.11 7.52 -3.50
CA LYS A 191 0.97 8.63 -3.94
C LYS A 191 2.21 8.17 -4.74
N LEU A 192 2.36 6.86 -4.97
CA LEU A 192 3.45 6.23 -5.70
C LEU A 192 2.95 5.78 -7.09
N GLY A 193 2.86 6.73 -8.01
CA GLY A 193 2.59 6.53 -9.43
C GLY A 193 1.12 6.30 -9.78
N GLU A 194 0.66 6.92 -10.87
CA GLU A 194 -0.66 6.75 -11.48
C GLU A 194 -0.78 5.38 -12.17
N ARG A 195 -0.48 4.29 -11.47
CA ARG A 195 -0.75 2.96 -12.02
C ARG A 195 -2.25 2.87 -12.26
N THR A 196 -2.66 2.82 -13.52
CA THR A 196 -4.07 2.80 -13.88
C THR A 196 -4.69 1.46 -13.50
N VAL A 197 -6.01 1.44 -13.34
CA VAL A 197 -6.78 0.20 -13.17
C VAL A 197 -7.25 -0.38 -14.50
N ARG A 198 -6.96 0.32 -15.61
CA ARG A 198 -7.43 0.01 -16.95
C ARG A 198 -7.10 -1.41 -17.42
N PRO A 199 -5.96 -2.03 -17.06
CA PRO A 199 -5.68 -3.42 -17.47
C PRO A 199 -6.70 -4.42 -16.95
N HIS A 200 -7.15 -4.22 -15.70
CA HIS A 200 -8.16 -5.07 -15.09
C HIS A 200 -9.49 -4.93 -15.83
N LEU A 201 -9.88 -3.70 -16.14
CA LEU A 201 -11.15 -3.41 -16.80
C LEU A 201 -11.15 -3.98 -18.23
N PHE A 202 -10.08 -3.74 -18.97
CA PHE A 202 -9.86 -4.27 -20.31
C PHE A 202 -9.97 -5.80 -20.33
N ALA A 203 -9.23 -6.48 -19.45
CA ALA A 203 -9.25 -7.94 -19.43
C ALA A 203 -10.63 -8.50 -19.07
N LEU A 204 -11.32 -7.90 -18.09
CA LEU A 204 -12.62 -8.38 -17.63
C LEU A 204 -13.77 -8.04 -18.57
N GLU A 205 -13.66 -6.98 -19.37
CA GLU A 205 -14.59 -6.65 -20.44
C GLU A 205 -14.65 -7.77 -21.49
N GLU A 206 -13.54 -8.46 -21.73
CA GLU A 206 -13.48 -9.65 -22.58
C GLU A 206 -14.22 -10.87 -22.02
N PHE A 207 -14.53 -10.88 -20.73
CA PHE A 207 -15.44 -11.87 -20.12
C PHE A 207 -16.86 -11.33 -19.95
N GLY A 208 -17.12 -10.09 -20.42
CA GLY A 208 -18.44 -9.46 -20.41
C GLY A 208 -18.73 -8.64 -19.15
N LEU A 209 -17.70 -8.25 -18.40
CA LEU A 209 -17.85 -7.32 -17.29
C LEU A 209 -17.80 -5.87 -17.79
N GLN A 210 -18.93 -5.17 -17.70
CA GLN A 210 -18.98 -3.72 -17.94
C GLN A 210 -18.78 -3.00 -16.61
N VAL A 211 -17.88 -2.01 -16.60
CA VAL A 211 -17.57 -1.23 -15.39
C VAL A 211 -17.76 0.25 -15.66
N THR A 212 -18.67 0.88 -14.94
CA THR A 212 -18.88 2.34 -14.97
C THR A 212 -18.26 2.96 -13.72
N THR A 213 -17.43 3.98 -13.93
CA THR A 213 -16.78 4.74 -12.86
C THR A 213 -17.62 5.96 -12.48
N ARG A 214 -18.27 5.94 -11.30
CA ARG A 214 -19.13 7.03 -10.83
C ARG A 214 -18.91 7.31 -9.34
N GLY A 215 -18.69 8.58 -8.97
CA GLY A 215 -18.72 9.02 -7.57
C GLY A 215 -17.80 8.27 -6.60
N GLY A 216 -16.64 7.76 -7.05
CA GLY A 216 -15.73 7.00 -6.20
C GLY A 216 -16.02 5.49 -6.13
N TRP A 217 -16.78 4.97 -7.11
CA TRP A 217 -17.23 3.58 -7.22
C TRP A 217 -17.00 3.00 -8.61
N TYR A 218 -16.71 1.71 -8.65
CA TYR A 218 -16.80 0.84 -9.81
C TYR A 218 -18.17 0.14 -9.78
N GLU A 219 -19.09 0.60 -10.61
CA GLU A 219 -20.40 -0.03 -10.82
C GLU A 219 -20.23 -1.13 -11.87
N CYS A 220 -20.32 -2.39 -11.44
CA CYS A 220 -20.01 -3.54 -12.28
C CYS A 220 -21.29 -4.26 -12.72
N SER A 221 -21.42 -4.52 -14.01
CA SER A 221 -22.52 -5.26 -14.63
C SER A 221 -21.96 -6.40 -15.46
N SER A 222 -22.28 -7.64 -15.06
CA SER A 222 -21.75 -8.86 -15.66
C SER A 222 -22.75 -9.46 -16.65
N LYS A 223 -22.36 -9.49 -17.93
CA LYS A 223 -23.03 -10.22 -19.01
C LYS A 223 -22.05 -11.26 -19.57
N PRO A 224 -21.86 -12.41 -18.89
CA PRO A 224 -20.93 -13.47 -19.28
C PRO A 224 -20.89 -13.73 -20.78
N LYS A 225 -19.68 -13.66 -21.32
CA LYS A 225 -19.32 -14.09 -22.67
C LYS A 225 -18.04 -14.92 -22.57
N ALA A 226 -17.88 -15.91 -23.45
CA ALA A 226 -16.66 -16.69 -23.54
C ALA A 226 -15.66 -15.94 -24.44
N PRO A 227 -14.50 -15.51 -23.91
CA PRO A 227 -13.45 -14.98 -24.77
C PRO A 227 -12.70 -16.11 -25.47
N GLY A 228 -12.26 -15.83 -26.69
CA GLY A 228 -11.25 -16.65 -27.37
C GLY A 228 -9.85 -16.26 -26.90
N LYS A 229 -9.18 -15.43 -27.69
CA LYS A 229 -7.85 -14.89 -27.38
C LYS A 229 -7.94 -13.44 -26.93
N ILE A 230 -7.35 -13.14 -25.79
CA ILE A 230 -7.20 -11.80 -25.22
C ILE A 230 -5.74 -11.42 -25.41
N VAL A 231 -5.46 -10.24 -25.96
CA VAL A 231 -4.09 -9.70 -26.02
C VAL A 231 -4.04 -8.50 -25.10
N MET A 232 -3.37 -8.66 -23.96
CA MET A 232 -3.21 -7.60 -22.97
C MET A 232 -2.38 -6.46 -23.57
N TYR A 233 -2.91 -5.22 -23.51
CA TYR A 233 -2.22 -4.05 -24.06
C TYR A 233 -1.04 -3.59 -23.20
N GLU A 234 -0.97 -4.02 -21.93
CA GLU A 234 0.18 -3.84 -21.05
C GLU A 234 0.39 -5.07 -20.14
N SER A 235 1.64 -5.34 -19.78
CA SER A 235 1.98 -6.42 -18.86
C SER A 235 1.66 -6.01 -17.42
N SER A 236 0.68 -6.68 -16.81
CA SER A 236 0.26 -6.43 -15.44
C SER A 236 -0.05 -7.73 -14.72
N ASP A 237 0.70 -8.01 -13.66
CA ASP A 237 0.57 -9.24 -12.86
C ASP A 237 -0.85 -9.41 -12.34
N THR A 238 -1.36 -8.39 -11.62
CA THR A 238 -2.68 -8.46 -10.97
C THR A 238 -3.83 -8.43 -11.96
N ALA A 239 -3.65 -7.84 -13.14
CA ALA A 239 -4.66 -7.87 -14.19
C ALA A 239 -4.73 -9.26 -14.84
N SER A 240 -3.57 -9.88 -15.08
CA SER A 240 -3.46 -11.25 -15.58
C SER A 240 -4.08 -12.23 -14.59
N GLU A 241 -3.82 -12.08 -13.28
CA GLU A 241 -4.48 -12.86 -12.23
C GLU A 241 -6.02 -12.69 -12.25
N ASN A 242 -6.52 -11.47 -12.46
CA ASN A 242 -7.96 -11.22 -12.56
C ASN A 242 -8.59 -11.91 -13.78
N ALA A 243 -7.90 -11.84 -14.92
CA ALA A 243 -8.30 -12.51 -16.15
C ALA A 243 -8.32 -14.03 -15.98
N LEU A 244 -7.31 -14.61 -15.33
CA LEU A 244 -7.26 -16.04 -15.00
C LEU A 244 -8.42 -16.45 -14.08
N MET A 245 -8.74 -15.64 -13.06
CA MET A 245 -9.89 -15.91 -12.18
C MET A 245 -11.22 -15.83 -12.94
N ALA A 246 -11.36 -14.90 -13.88
CA ALA A 246 -12.56 -14.81 -14.73
C ALA A 246 -12.66 -16.01 -15.69
N ALA A 247 -11.55 -16.42 -16.30
CA ALA A 247 -11.48 -17.58 -17.20
C ALA A 247 -11.84 -18.89 -16.50
N ALA A 248 -11.43 -19.07 -15.24
CA ALA A 248 -11.60 -20.33 -14.50
C ALA A 248 -13.06 -20.84 -14.39
N LEU A 249 -14.06 -19.95 -14.45
CA LEU A 249 -15.48 -20.32 -14.43
C LEU A 249 -16.21 -19.97 -15.73
N THR A 250 -15.49 -19.51 -16.75
CA THR A 250 -16.06 -19.19 -18.07
C THR A 250 -15.96 -20.43 -18.97
N PRO A 251 -17.06 -20.87 -19.61
CA PRO A 251 -17.02 -22.01 -20.51
C PRO A 251 -16.10 -21.79 -21.72
N GLY A 252 -15.33 -22.82 -22.09
CA GLY A 252 -14.43 -22.79 -23.24
C GLY A 252 -12.97 -22.59 -22.88
N LYS A 253 -12.12 -22.53 -23.91
CA LYS A 253 -10.69 -22.25 -23.76
C LYS A 253 -10.46 -20.75 -23.93
N THR A 254 -9.76 -20.15 -22.98
CA THR A 254 -9.29 -18.76 -23.08
C THR A 254 -7.77 -18.74 -23.19
N GLU A 255 -7.26 -17.88 -24.08
CA GLU A 255 -5.83 -17.58 -24.23
C GLU A 255 -5.61 -16.11 -23.84
N ILE A 256 -4.65 -15.83 -22.95
CA ILE A 256 -4.32 -14.48 -22.43
C ILE A 256 -2.87 -14.17 -22.77
#